data_AF-A0A0B0D1Y6-F1
#
_entry.id   AF-A0A0B0D1Y6-F1
#
_cell.length_a   1.000
_cell.length_b   1.000
_cell.length_c   1.000
_cell.angle_alpha   90.00
_cell.angle_beta   90.00
_cell.angle_gamma   90.00
#
_symmetry.space_group_name_H-M   'P 1'
#
loop_
_entity.id
_entity.type
_entity.pdbx_description
1 polymer ?
#
loop_
_entity_poly.entity_id
_entity_poly.type
_entity_poly.pdbx_seq_one_letter_code
_entity_poly.pdbx_strand_id
1 'polypeptide(L)'
;MKLSTTHLDHTYQFSSLTSLFAKANEEKSGDRLAGIAAESVQERMAAKTVLSELLLKDIRENPMLAPEDDEVSRIIDGQINEPVYKQIKNWSVAELREFILSSDTIGEDLKRISRGLNSEMIAAVTKIMSNLDLVFAANKLEVVTKCNISIGQKGTLASRLQPNHPTDRVDGMMASLKEGLSYGMGDAVIGINPVEESVESVKRLLHATKDFMDEWKIPTQNCVLAHVTA
;
A
#
# COMPACT_ATOMS: atom_id res chain seq x y z
N MET A 1 9.55 17.20 -19.64
CA MET A 1 10.19 16.37 -18.59
C MET A 1 11.66 16.12 -18.94
N LYS A 2 12.59 16.31 -18.01
CA LYS A 2 14.02 15.97 -18.15
C LYS A 2 14.28 14.62 -17.48
N LEU A 3 14.74 13.62 -18.25
CA LEU A 3 15.03 12.26 -17.75
C LEU A 3 16.53 11.98 -17.65
N SER A 4 17.32 13.00 -17.30
CA SER A 4 18.76 12.88 -17.19
C SER A 4 19.33 13.82 -16.13
N THR A 5 20.45 13.42 -15.56
CA THR A 5 21.23 14.26 -14.63
C THR A 5 22.72 13.96 -14.78
N THR A 6 23.55 14.92 -14.42
CA THR A 6 25.01 14.78 -14.44
C THR A 6 25.53 14.80 -13.02
N HIS A 7 26.27 13.76 -12.64
CA HIS A 7 26.90 13.63 -11.33
C HIS A 7 28.37 13.26 -11.50
N LEU A 8 29.28 14.06 -10.92
CA LEU A 8 30.74 13.84 -10.96
C LEU A 8 31.24 13.47 -12.38
N ASP A 9 30.92 14.32 -13.36
CA ASP A 9 31.28 14.20 -14.78
C ASP A 9 30.68 13.01 -15.55
N HIS A 10 29.79 12.23 -14.92
CA HIS A 10 29.01 11.19 -15.59
C HIS A 10 27.56 11.64 -15.82
N THR A 11 27.08 11.54 -17.06
CA THR A 11 25.67 11.82 -17.38
C THR A 11 24.87 10.53 -17.37
N TYR A 12 23.88 10.46 -16.50
CA TYR A 12 22.91 9.37 -16.42
C TYR A 12 21.66 9.77 -17.19
N GLN A 13 21.21 8.91 -18.10
CA GLN A 13 20.00 9.09 -18.88
C GLN A 13 19.09 7.89 -18.70
N PHE A 14 17.81 8.14 -18.44
CA PHE A 14 16.79 7.12 -18.27
C PHE A 14 15.90 7.06 -19.51
N SER A 15 15.63 5.85 -20.00
CA SER A 15 14.93 5.64 -21.27
C SER A 15 13.43 5.96 -21.21
N SER A 16 12.83 5.87 -20.02
CA SER A 16 11.41 6.12 -19.78
C SER A 16 11.16 6.46 -18.31
N LEU A 17 9.94 6.92 -18.01
CA LEU A 17 9.48 7.12 -16.63
C LEU A 17 9.49 5.80 -15.85
N THR A 18 9.08 4.70 -16.49
CA THR A 18 9.11 3.35 -15.90
C THR A 18 10.53 2.94 -15.51
N SER A 19 11.51 3.15 -16.41
CA SER A 19 12.92 2.86 -16.13
C SER A 19 13.46 3.71 -14.98
N LEU A 20 13.13 5.00 -14.96
CA LEU A 20 13.50 5.90 -13.88
C LEU A 20 12.95 5.43 -12.52
N PHE A 21 11.65 5.09 -12.47
CA PHE A 21 11.00 4.62 -11.25
C PHE A 21 11.61 3.32 -10.73
N ALA A 22 11.92 2.38 -11.62
CA ALA A 22 12.54 1.12 -11.24
C ALA A 22 13.94 1.36 -10.66
N LYS A 23 14.77 2.17 -11.33
CA LYS A 23 16.14 2.47 -10.89
C LYS A 23 16.20 3.35 -9.63
N ALA A 24 15.16 4.12 -9.33
CA ALA A 24 15.06 4.93 -8.11
C ALA A 24 14.72 4.11 -6.84
N ASN A 25 14.33 2.84 -6.96
CA ASN A 25 14.10 1.98 -5.80
C ASN A 25 15.37 1.73 -4.99
N GLU A 26 15.21 1.49 -3.69
CA GLU A 26 16.22 0.76 -2.94
C GLU A 26 16.38 -0.68 -3.46
N GLU A 27 17.50 -1.30 -3.12
CA GLU A 27 17.83 -2.66 -3.55
C GLU A 27 16.73 -3.67 -3.20
N LYS A 28 16.19 -4.34 -4.23
CA LYS A 28 15.15 -5.36 -4.10
C LYS A 28 15.48 -6.54 -5.00
N SER A 29 15.43 -7.76 -4.46
CA SER A 29 15.73 -8.99 -5.22
C SER A 29 14.78 -9.18 -6.41
N GLY A 30 13.50 -8.83 -6.27
CA GLY A 30 12.52 -8.89 -7.36
C GLY A 30 12.88 -7.99 -8.54
N ASP A 31 13.22 -6.72 -8.27
CA ASP A 31 13.62 -5.76 -9.31
C ASP A 31 14.89 -6.20 -10.04
N ARG A 32 15.84 -6.83 -9.32
CA ARG A 32 17.02 -7.44 -9.91
C ARG A 32 16.68 -8.61 -10.82
N LEU A 33 15.85 -9.54 -10.35
CA LEU A 33 15.44 -10.72 -11.12
C LEU A 33 14.65 -10.31 -12.37
N ALA A 34 13.89 -9.23 -12.31
CA ALA A 34 13.20 -8.64 -13.45
C ALA A 34 14.12 -7.82 -14.38
N GLY A 35 15.39 -7.59 -14.02
CA GLY A 35 16.35 -6.83 -14.83
C GLY A 35 16.08 -5.33 -14.90
N ILE A 36 15.34 -4.77 -13.93
CA ILE A 36 14.92 -3.35 -13.93
C ILE A 36 15.60 -2.51 -12.83
N ALA A 37 16.33 -3.15 -11.92
CA ALA A 37 17.07 -2.47 -10.86
C ALA A 37 18.19 -1.57 -11.41
N ALA A 38 18.60 -0.58 -10.62
CA ALA A 38 19.82 0.18 -10.91
C ALA A 38 21.06 -0.72 -10.86
N GLU A 39 22.00 -0.51 -11.79
CA GLU A 39 23.25 -1.26 -11.90
C GLU A 39 24.24 -0.89 -10.79
N SER A 40 24.10 0.32 -10.23
CA SER A 40 24.98 0.84 -9.19
C SER A 40 24.24 1.78 -8.23
N VAL A 41 24.86 2.05 -7.08
CA VAL A 41 24.37 3.04 -6.11
C VAL A 41 24.35 4.44 -6.75
N GLN A 42 25.35 4.77 -7.56
CA GLN A 42 25.44 6.06 -8.25
C GLN A 42 24.28 6.25 -9.24
N GLU A 43 23.95 5.22 -10.01
CA GLU A 43 22.79 5.27 -10.91
C GLU A 43 21.47 5.40 -10.12
N ARG A 44 21.33 4.70 -8.99
CA ARG A 44 20.17 4.86 -8.10
C ARG A 44 20.05 6.28 -7.58
N MET A 45 21.15 6.89 -7.15
CA MET A 45 21.17 8.28 -6.68
C MET A 45 20.82 9.24 -7.81
N ALA A 46 21.38 9.04 -9.01
CA ALA A 46 21.00 9.81 -10.19
C ALA A 46 19.50 9.67 -10.51
N ALA A 47 18.94 8.46 -10.39
CA ALA A 47 17.52 8.19 -10.61
C ALA A 47 16.65 8.91 -9.57
N LYS A 48 17.01 8.86 -8.28
CA LYS A 48 16.30 9.60 -7.23
C LYS A 48 16.36 11.11 -7.44
N THR A 49 17.51 11.65 -7.88
CA THR A 49 17.65 13.08 -8.20
C THR A 49 16.76 13.49 -9.37
N VAL A 50 16.77 12.72 -10.47
CA VAL A 50 15.87 13.02 -11.60
C VAL A 50 14.41 12.90 -11.17
N LEU A 51 14.06 11.86 -10.42
CA LEU A 51 12.70 11.64 -9.92
C LEU A 51 12.22 12.76 -9.00
N SER A 52 13.10 13.30 -8.14
CA SER A 52 12.76 14.37 -7.21
C SER A 52 12.43 15.69 -7.92
N GLU A 53 13.04 15.94 -9.08
CA GLU A 53 12.81 17.12 -9.92
C GLU A 53 11.57 17.02 -10.81
N LEU A 54 10.99 15.83 -10.98
CA LEU A 54 9.80 15.65 -11.82
C LEU A 54 8.58 16.34 -11.22
N LEU A 55 7.78 16.96 -12.08
CA LEU A 55 6.51 17.54 -11.67
C LEU A 55 5.43 16.45 -11.55
N LEU A 56 4.48 16.62 -10.63
CA LEU A 56 3.37 15.67 -10.46
C LEU A 56 2.57 15.52 -11.77
N LYS A 57 2.39 16.59 -12.54
CA LYS A 57 1.76 16.51 -13.87
C LYS A 57 2.53 15.65 -14.86
N ASP A 58 3.87 15.70 -14.83
CA ASP A 58 4.71 14.93 -15.76
C ASP A 58 4.50 13.42 -15.50
N ILE A 59 4.26 13.04 -14.24
CA ILE A 59 3.96 11.66 -13.85
C ILE A 59 2.55 11.25 -14.30
N ARG A 60 1.53 12.07 -14.04
CA ARG A 60 0.13 11.74 -14.41
C ARG A 60 -0.09 11.68 -15.91
N GLU A 61 0.49 12.62 -16.66
CA GLU A 61 0.34 12.71 -18.11
C GLU A 61 1.12 11.63 -18.87
N ASN A 62 1.98 10.87 -18.19
CA ASN A 62 2.77 9.78 -18.76
C ASN A 62 2.60 8.49 -17.92
N PRO A 63 1.39 7.90 -17.88
CA PRO A 63 1.13 6.74 -17.05
C PRO A 63 1.93 5.53 -17.53
N MET A 64 2.35 4.66 -16.60
CA MET A 64 3.13 3.46 -16.95
C MET A 64 2.32 2.42 -17.72
N LEU A 65 1.01 2.39 -17.46
CA LEU A 65 0.00 1.63 -18.19
C LEU A 65 -1.11 2.61 -18.60
N ALA A 66 -1.52 2.56 -19.86
CA ALA A 66 -2.50 3.48 -20.40
C ALA A 66 -3.91 3.15 -19.84
N PRO A 67 -4.71 4.11 -19.33
CA PRO A 67 -6.07 3.87 -18.82
C PRO A 67 -7.05 3.25 -19.86
N GLU A 68 -6.72 3.41 -21.14
CA GLU A 68 -7.43 2.78 -22.25
C GLU A 68 -7.23 1.27 -22.27
N ASP A 69 -6.02 0.82 -21.91
CA ASP A 69 -5.56 -0.57 -21.97
C ASP A 69 -5.59 -1.29 -20.60
N ASP A 70 -5.72 -0.55 -19.50
CA ASP A 70 -5.69 -1.09 -18.13
C ASP A 70 -6.81 -0.53 -17.23
N GLU A 71 -7.63 -1.43 -16.68
CA GLU A 71 -8.77 -1.09 -15.83
C GLU A 71 -8.34 -0.49 -14.49
N VAL A 72 -7.22 -0.96 -13.92
CA VAL A 72 -6.70 -0.45 -12.65
C VAL A 72 -6.28 1.01 -12.79
N SER A 73 -5.55 1.34 -13.85
CA SER A 73 -5.13 2.69 -14.20
C SER A 73 -6.33 3.61 -14.43
N ARG A 74 -7.39 3.09 -15.08
CA ARG A 74 -8.66 3.82 -15.26
C ARG A 74 -9.35 4.14 -13.94
N ILE A 75 -9.41 3.19 -13.02
CA ILE A 75 -10.01 3.41 -11.69
C ILE A 75 -9.19 4.45 -10.91
N ILE A 76 -7.86 4.33 -10.91
CA ILE A 76 -6.96 5.25 -10.20
C ILE A 76 -7.14 6.69 -10.73
N ASP A 77 -7.05 6.90 -12.06
CA ASP A 77 -7.18 8.25 -12.62
C ASP A 77 -8.60 8.80 -12.45
N GLY A 78 -9.62 7.94 -12.59
CA GLY A 78 -11.03 8.31 -12.40
C GLY A 78 -11.39 8.74 -10.97
N GLN A 79 -10.58 8.41 -9.96
CA GLN A 79 -10.78 8.83 -8.57
C GLN A 79 -10.16 10.20 -8.23
N ILE A 80 -9.39 10.79 -9.14
CA ILE A 80 -8.70 12.05 -8.89
C ILE A 80 -9.68 13.22 -8.83
N ASN A 81 -9.57 13.99 -7.75
CA ASN A 81 -10.26 15.25 -7.61
C ASN A 81 -9.51 16.36 -8.36
N GLU A 82 -10.04 16.73 -9.53
CA GLU A 82 -9.43 17.73 -10.42
C GLU A 82 -9.12 19.09 -9.75
N PRO A 83 -10.03 19.71 -8.96
CA PRO A 83 -9.70 20.94 -8.24
C PRO A 83 -8.53 20.83 -7.27
N VAL A 84 -8.36 19.70 -6.57
CA VAL A 84 -7.22 19.47 -5.68
C VAL A 84 -5.96 19.25 -6.51
N TYR A 85 -6.02 18.37 -7.52
CA TYR A 85 -4.89 18.12 -8.42
C TYR A 85 -4.35 19.41 -9.05
N LYS A 86 -5.21 20.31 -9.53
CA LYS A 86 -4.81 21.59 -10.12
C LYS A 86 -3.94 22.47 -9.21
N GLN A 87 -4.07 22.34 -7.89
CA GLN A 87 -3.27 23.10 -6.92
C GLN A 87 -1.84 22.55 -6.79
N ILE A 88 -1.67 21.24 -6.96
CA ILE A 88 -0.40 20.54 -6.72
C ILE A 88 0.29 20.05 -7.99
N LYS A 89 -0.37 20.10 -9.16
CA LYS A 89 0.15 19.51 -10.41
C LYS A 89 1.53 20.03 -10.83
N ASN A 90 1.87 21.26 -10.43
CA ASN A 90 3.16 21.90 -10.72
C ASN A 90 4.18 21.76 -9.58
N TRP A 91 3.88 21.01 -8.53
CA TRP A 91 4.86 20.63 -7.54
C TRP A 91 5.78 19.56 -8.12
N SER A 92 7.04 19.65 -7.75
CA SER A 92 8.00 18.57 -7.88
C SER A 92 7.71 17.46 -6.87
N VAL A 93 8.22 16.25 -7.12
CA VAL A 93 8.15 15.15 -6.16
C VAL A 93 8.90 15.53 -4.87
N ALA A 94 9.99 16.30 -4.95
CA ALA A 94 10.68 16.86 -3.80
C ALA A 94 9.77 17.79 -2.97
N GLU A 95 9.07 18.73 -3.61
CA GLU A 95 8.14 19.62 -2.91
C GLU A 95 6.99 18.86 -2.26
N LEU A 96 6.49 17.78 -2.90
CA LEU A 96 5.50 16.90 -2.28
C LEU A 96 6.07 16.20 -1.03
N ARG A 97 7.32 15.71 -1.07
CA ARG A 97 8.00 15.13 0.10
C ARG A 97 8.09 16.15 1.24
N GLU A 98 8.59 17.34 0.95
CA GLU A 98 8.75 18.39 1.98
C GLU A 98 7.39 18.82 2.55
N PHE A 99 6.35 18.93 1.72
CA PHE A 99 4.99 19.17 2.18
C PHE A 99 4.52 18.09 3.14
N ILE A 100 4.72 16.81 2.82
CA ILE A 100 4.31 15.69 3.69
C ILE A 100 5.07 15.72 5.01
N LEU A 101 6.37 16.03 5.00
CA LEU A 101 7.23 16.00 6.19
C LEU A 101 7.18 17.29 7.03
N SER A 102 6.71 18.41 6.49
CA SER A 102 6.60 19.69 7.22
C SER A 102 5.85 19.55 8.55
N SER A 103 6.36 20.14 9.64
CA SER A 103 5.68 20.16 10.94
C SER A 103 4.31 20.83 10.90
N ASP A 104 4.11 21.73 9.93
CA ASP A 104 2.87 22.50 9.79
C ASP A 104 1.78 21.72 9.05
N THR A 105 2.15 20.66 8.32
CA THR A 105 1.21 19.81 7.60
C THR A 105 0.64 18.73 8.53
N ILE A 106 -0.68 18.76 8.74
CA ILE A 106 -1.40 17.82 9.60
C ILE A 106 -2.09 16.71 8.78
N GLY A 107 -2.58 15.67 9.46
CA GLY A 107 -3.24 14.53 8.81
C GLY A 107 -4.42 14.89 7.91
N GLU A 108 -5.19 15.93 8.25
CA GLU A 108 -6.32 16.39 7.44
C GLU A 108 -5.86 17.07 6.13
N ASP A 109 -4.73 17.78 6.15
CA ASP A 109 -4.13 18.33 4.92
C ASP A 109 -3.68 17.21 4.00
N LEU A 110 -3.06 16.16 4.55
CA LEU A 110 -2.62 14.99 3.79
C LEU A 110 -3.81 14.24 3.18
N LYS A 111 -4.90 14.04 3.92
CA LYS A 111 -6.15 13.44 3.40
C LYS A 111 -6.80 14.29 2.31
N ARG A 112 -6.73 15.61 2.41
CA ARG A 112 -7.22 16.51 1.38
C ARG A 112 -6.38 16.40 0.11
N ILE A 113 -5.05 16.54 0.24
CA ILE A 113 -4.12 16.50 -0.89
C ILE A 113 -4.08 15.13 -1.56
N SER A 114 -4.24 14.03 -0.82
CA SER A 114 -4.25 12.67 -1.39
C SER A 114 -5.32 12.47 -2.46
N ARG A 115 -6.43 13.22 -2.41
CA ARG A 115 -7.46 13.18 -3.46
C ARG A 115 -6.98 13.72 -4.81
N GLY A 116 -5.89 14.48 -4.85
CA GLY A 116 -5.26 14.96 -6.08
C GLY A 116 -4.11 14.09 -6.58
N LEU A 117 -3.78 13.01 -5.89
CA LEU A 117 -2.63 12.15 -6.20
C LEU A 117 -3.09 10.84 -6.85
N ASN A 118 -2.31 10.35 -7.81
CA ASN A 118 -2.41 8.97 -8.30
C ASN A 118 -1.36 8.07 -7.63
N SER A 119 -1.45 6.76 -7.90
CA SER A 119 -0.55 5.76 -7.34
C SER A 119 0.92 6.01 -7.71
N GLU A 120 1.21 6.46 -8.92
CA GLU A 120 2.56 6.75 -9.40
C GLU A 120 3.18 7.95 -8.66
N MET A 121 2.42 9.01 -8.37
CA MET A 121 2.91 10.13 -7.56
C MET A 121 3.22 9.69 -6.12
N ILE A 122 2.36 8.86 -5.54
CA ILE A 122 2.57 8.29 -4.19
C ILE A 122 3.82 7.40 -4.19
N ALA A 123 4.01 6.58 -5.23
CA ALA A 123 5.21 5.77 -5.38
C ALA A 123 6.47 6.63 -5.59
N ALA A 124 6.38 7.71 -6.36
CA ALA A 124 7.49 8.62 -6.63
C ALA A 124 8.03 9.25 -5.35
N VAL A 125 7.14 9.82 -4.52
CA VAL A 125 7.54 10.45 -3.27
C VAL A 125 8.09 9.42 -2.27
N THR A 126 7.48 8.23 -2.21
CA THR A 126 7.96 7.11 -1.38
C THR A 126 9.39 6.71 -1.73
N LYS A 127 9.75 6.68 -3.03
CA LYS A 127 11.08 6.27 -3.51
C LYS A 127 12.20 7.23 -3.07
N ILE A 128 11.88 8.49 -2.78
CA ILE A 128 12.87 9.49 -2.34
C ILE A 128 12.85 9.75 -0.82
N MET A 129 12.09 8.96 -0.06
CA MET A 129 12.00 9.06 1.39
C MET A 129 12.98 8.09 2.08
N SER A 130 13.56 8.55 3.19
CA SER A 130 14.31 7.68 4.11
C SER A 130 13.37 6.79 4.94
N ASN A 131 13.90 5.78 5.64
CA ASN A 131 13.09 4.98 6.56
C ASN A 131 12.42 5.83 7.65
N LEU A 132 13.13 6.85 8.16
CA LEU A 132 12.58 7.75 9.19
C LEU A 132 11.50 8.65 8.61
N ASP A 133 11.68 9.13 7.37
CA ASP A 133 10.68 9.92 6.65
C ASP A 133 9.38 9.12 6.50
N LEU A 134 9.49 7.84 6.09
CA LEU A 134 8.33 6.95 5.91
C LEU A 134 7.56 6.73 7.22
N VAL A 135 8.28 6.44 8.31
CA VAL A 135 7.67 6.27 9.64
C VAL A 135 7.00 7.57 10.11
N PHE A 136 7.69 8.69 9.96
CA PHE A 136 7.19 9.99 10.39
C PHE A 136 5.96 10.44 9.59
N ALA A 137 6.01 10.32 8.26
CA ALA A 137 4.90 10.62 7.37
C ALA A 137 3.67 9.75 7.68
N ALA A 138 3.86 8.44 7.83
CA ALA A 138 2.76 7.51 8.14
C ALA A 138 2.10 7.83 9.50
N ASN A 139 2.88 8.21 10.51
CA ASN A 139 2.37 8.56 11.85
C ASN A 139 1.46 9.81 11.88
N LYS A 140 1.54 10.68 10.86
CA LYS A 140 0.65 11.83 10.75
C LYS A 140 -0.77 11.45 10.35
N LEU A 141 -0.92 10.34 9.62
CA LEU A 141 -2.21 9.88 9.12
C LEU A 141 -2.92 9.02 10.16
N GLU A 142 -4.22 9.28 10.32
CA GLU A 142 -5.13 8.40 11.05
C GLU A 142 -6.25 8.00 10.09
N VAL A 143 -6.22 6.73 9.67
CA VAL A 143 -7.15 6.15 8.69
C VAL A 143 -8.06 5.17 9.41
N VAL A 144 -9.20 5.68 9.88
CA VAL A 144 -10.19 4.87 10.61
C VAL A 144 -11.20 4.28 9.63
N THR A 145 -11.38 2.97 9.67
CA THR A 145 -12.46 2.27 8.94
C THR A 145 -13.33 1.50 9.92
N LYS A 146 -14.56 1.14 9.50
CA LYS A 146 -15.50 0.42 10.35
C LYS A 146 -16.22 -0.69 9.57
N CYS A 147 -16.18 -1.89 10.12
CA CYS A 147 -17.08 -2.99 9.80
C CYS A 147 -18.00 -3.21 11.02
N ASN A 148 -17.88 -4.34 11.72
CA ASN A 148 -18.55 -4.55 13.01
C ASN A 148 -17.97 -3.62 14.10
N ILE A 149 -16.64 -3.53 14.17
CA ILE A 149 -15.92 -2.56 15.01
C ILE A 149 -15.06 -1.62 14.16
N SER A 150 -14.57 -0.55 14.79
CA SER A 150 -13.68 0.43 14.15
C SER A 150 -12.22 0.06 14.36
N ILE A 151 -11.40 0.23 13.33
CA ILE A 151 -9.95 -0.05 13.32
C ILE A 151 -9.19 1.15 12.76
N GLY A 152 -7.98 1.40 13.28
CA GLY A 152 -7.06 2.42 12.77
C GLY A 152 -6.90 3.67 13.64
N GLN A 153 -7.51 3.69 14.83
CA GLN A 153 -7.37 4.79 15.79
C GLN A 153 -5.97 4.82 16.42
N LYS A 154 -5.46 6.00 16.69
CA LYS A 154 -4.20 6.17 17.45
C LYS A 154 -4.32 5.55 18.84
N GLY A 155 -3.24 4.90 19.27
CA GLY A 155 -3.19 4.19 20.56
C GLY A 155 -3.78 2.78 20.52
N THR A 156 -4.23 2.30 19.35
CA THR A 156 -4.69 0.92 19.17
C THR A 156 -3.79 0.18 18.18
N LEU A 157 -3.58 -1.11 18.42
CA LEU A 157 -2.91 -2.02 17.49
C LEU A 157 -3.77 -3.27 17.37
N ALA A 158 -4.43 -3.40 16.22
CA ALA A 158 -5.30 -4.53 15.94
C ALA A 158 -4.53 -5.71 15.33
N SER A 159 -5.02 -6.91 15.56
CA SER A 159 -4.39 -8.15 15.13
C SER A 159 -5.38 -9.06 14.41
N ARG A 160 -4.94 -9.63 13.29
CA ARG A 160 -5.65 -10.73 12.63
C ARG A 160 -5.41 -12.03 13.39
N LEU A 161 -6.47 -12.78 13.65
CA LEU A 161 -6.38 -14.16 14.12
C LEU A 161 -6.66 -15.11 12.95
N GLN A 162 -5.63 -15.82 12.49
CA GLN A 162 -5.70 -16.74 11.35
C GLN A 162 -5.36 -18.17 11.81
N PRO A 163 -6.34 -18.92 12.35
CA PRO A 163 -6.12 -20.27 12.87
C PRO A 163 -6.11 -21.31 11.74
N ASN A 164 -5.13 -21.21 10.84
CA ASN A 164 -4.98 -22.17 9.74
C ASN A 164 -4.62 -23.57 10.26
N HIS A 165 -5.22 -24.60 9.68
CA HIS A 165 -4.85 -25.99 9.91
C HIS A 165 -4.41 -26.65 8.60
N PRO A 166 -3.34 -27.48 8.55
CA PRO A 166 -2.85 -28.08 7.29
C PRO A 166 -3.85 -28.91 6.48
N THR A 167 -5.00 -29.23 7.08
CA THR A 167 -6.08 -30.03 6.50
C THR A 167 -7.46 -29.47 6.81
N ASP A 168 -7.55 -28.19 7.20
CA ASP A 168 -8.81 -27.51 7.53
C ASP A 168 -9.68 -28.29 8.54
N ARG A 169 -9.03 -28.97 9.50
CA ARG A 169 -9.75 -29.65 10.57
C ARG A 169 -10.26 -28.62 11.56
N VAL A 170 -11.58 -28.58 11.71
CA VAL A 170 -12.28 -27.65 12.58
C VAL A 170 -11.73 -27.71 14.01
N ASP A 171 -11.49 -28.89 14.58
CA ASP A 171 -10.97 -29.00 15.95
C ASP A 171 -9.62 -28.29 16.16
N GLY A 172 -8.70 -28.46 15.21
CA GLY A 172 -7.37 -27.84 15.29
C GLY A 172 -7.44 -26.33 15.08
N MET A 173 -8.27 -25.89 14.12
CA MET A 173 -8.59 -24.48 13.93
C MET A 173 -9.20 -23.87 15.21
N MET A 174 -10.17 -24.55 15.83
CA MET A 174 -10.84 -24.08 17.04
C MET A 174 -9.90 -23.99 18.24
N ALA A 175 -8.92 -24.90 18.36
CA ALA A 175 -7.90 -24.81 19.39
C ALA A 175 -7.06 -23.54 19.23
N SER A 176 -6.54 -23.28 18.03
CA SER A 176 -5.75 -22.06 17.73
C SER A 176 -6.58 -20.78 17.87
N LEU A 177 -7.86 -20.81 17.50
CA LEU A 177 -8.77 -19.69 17.67
C LEU A 177 -8.94 -19.32 19.15
N LYS A 178 -9.21 -20.32 20.01
CA LYS A 178 -9.37 -20.09 21.46
C LYS A 178 -8.09 -19.57 22.09
N GLU A 179 -6.95 -20.11 21.69
CA GLU A 179 -5.64 -19.64 22.15
C GLU A 179 -5.40 -18.19 21.74
N GLY A 180 -5.57 -17.84 20.46
CA GLY A 180 -5.33 -16.48 19.96
C GLY A 180 -6.22 -15.43 20.64
N LEU A 181 -7.49 -15.75 20.86
CA LEU A 181 -8.40 -14.85 21.59
C LEU A 181 -7.96 -14.64 23.04
N SER A 182 -7.38 -15.64 23.69
CA SER A 182 -6.86 -15.49 25.06
C SER A 182 -5.70 -14.49 25.16
N TYR A 183 -5.00 -14.24 24.06
CA TYR A 183 -3.96 -13.21 23.92
C TYR A 183 -4.50 -11.86 23.40
N GLY A 184 -5.82 -11.72 23.22
CA GLY A 184 -6.43 -10.50 22.67
C GLY A 184 -6.26 -10.34 21.16
N MET A 185 -5.95 -11.42 20.43
CA MET A 185 -5.88 -11.38 18.96
C MET A 185 -7.27 -11.54 18.33
N GLY A 186 -7.44 -11.00 17.12
CA GLY A 186 -8.62 -11.24 16.29
C GLY A 186 -9.61 -10.10 16.26
N ASP A 187 -9.28 -8.93 16.77
CA ASP A 187 -10.07 -7.70 16.67
C ASP A 187 -10.03 -7.10 15.25
N ALA A 188 -8.96 -7.32 14.48
CA ALA A 188 -8.91 -6.90 13.09
C ALA A 188 -9.81 -7.77 12.19
N VAL A 189 -9.75 -9.09 12.38
CA VAL A 189 -10.57 -10.12 11.72
C VAL A 189 -10.18 -11.50 12.29
N ILE A 190 -11.17 -12.39 12.44
CA ILE A 190 -10.93 -13.85 12.51
C ILE A 190 -11.03 -14.38 11.09
N GLY A 191 -9.91 -14.83 10.53
CA GLY A 191 -9.79 -15.07 9.09
C GLY A 191 -9.09 -16.38 8.73
N ILE A 192 -9.76 -17.33 8.09
CA ILE A 192 -9.17 -18.62 7.65
C ILE A 192 -8.68 -18.52 6.22
N ASN A 193 -7.45 -18.95 5.93
CA ASN A 193 -7.04 -19.23 4.56
C ASN A 193 -7.16 -20.75 4.33
N PRO A 194 -8.21 -21.21 3.62
CA PRO A 194 -8.50 -22.63 3.49
C PRO A 194 -7.51 -23.33 2.56
N VAL A 195 -7.28 -24.61 2.81
CA VAL A 195 -6.61 -25.54 1.89
C VAL A 195 -7.55 -25.93 0.76
N GLU A 196 -8.82 -26.15 1.05
CA GLU A 196 -9.85 -26.48 0.06
C GLU A 196 -10.82 -25.31 -0.15
N GLU A 197 -10.85 -24.76 -1.38
CA GLU A 197 -11.69 -23.62 -1.77
C GLU A 197 -13.05 -24.01 -2.38
N SER A 198 -13.58 -25.18 -2.06
CA SER A 198 -14.94 -25.54 -2.46
C SER A 198 -15.97 -24.74 -1.65
N VAL A 199 -17.11 -24.41 -2.27
CA VAL A 199 -18.21 -23.68 -1.61
C VAL A 199 -18.59 -24.30 -0.26
N GLU A 200 -18.65 -25.64 -0.20
CA GLU A 200 -19.00 -26.37 1.02
C GLU A 200 -17.90 -26.27 2.09
N SER A 201 -16.62 -26.33 1.70
CA SER A 201 -15.50 -26.13 2.62
C SER A 201 -15.49 -24.70 3.19
N VAL A 202 -15.62 -23.69 2.32
CA VAL A 202 -15.70 -22.28 2.70
C VAL A 202 -16.85 -22.05 3.67
N LYS A 203 -18.05 -22.56 3.34
CA LYS A 203 -19.23 -22.48 4.18
C LYS A 203 -19.02 -23.13 5.55
N ARG A 204 -18.46 -24.34 5.58
CA ARG A 204 -18.18 -25.08 6.83
C ARG A 204 -17.23 -24.30 7.74
N LEU A 205 -16.15 -23.75 7.19
CA LEU A 205 -15.17 -22.96 7.95
C LEU A 205 -15.77 -21.65 8.45
N LEU A 206 -16.53 -20.96 7.60
CA LEU A 206 -17.20 -19.71 7.94
C LEU A 206 -18.21 -19.91 9.07
N HIS A 207 -19.04 -20.96 9.01
CA HIS A 207 -19.98 -21.28 10.08
C HIS A 207 -19.27 -21.65 11.38
N ALA A 208 -18.23 -22.49 11.32
CA ALA A 208 -17.51 -22.89 12.52
C ALA A 208 -16.93 -21.70 13.32
N THR A 209 -16.34 -20.71 12.64
CA THR A 209 -15.86 -19.50 13.32
C THR A 209 -16.99 -18.56 13.72
N LYS A 210 -18.05 -18.45 12.90
CA LYS A 210 -19.22 -17.59 13.18
C LYS A 210 -20.01 -18.07 14.39
N ASP A 211 -20.29 -19.37 14.48
CA ASP A 211 -21.04 -19.98 15.57
C ASP A 211 -20.31 -19.74 16.90
N PHE A 212 -18.99 -19.89 16.91
CA PHE A 212 -18.18 -19.57 18.08
C PHE A 212 -18.21 -18.07 18.44
N MET A 213 -18.09 -17.18 17.46
CA MET A 213 -18.20 -15.74 17.68
C MET A 213 -19.56 -15.35 18.29
N ASP A 214 -20.64 -15.98 17.84
CA ASP A 214 -21.99 -15.69 18.31
C ASP A 214 -22.24 -16.24 19.73
N GLU A 215 -21.73 -17.46 20.02
CA GLU A 215 -21.78 -18.06 21.35
C GLU A 215 -21.09 -17.18 22.39
N TRP A 216 -19.88 -16.70 22.07
CA TRP A 216 -19.05 -15.89 22.98
C TRP A 216 -19.26 -14.38 22.84
N LYS A 217 -20.19 -13.96 21.97
CA LYS A 217 -20.51 -12.54 21.67
C LYS A 217 -19.28 -11.69 21.35
N ILE A 218 -18.38 -12.23 20.52
CA ILE A 218 -17.09 -11.61 20.21
C ILE A 218 -17.30 -10.47 19.21
N PRO A 219 -16.94 -9.22 19.56
CA PRO A 219 -17.14 -8.07 18.68
C PRO A 219 -16.02 -7.98 17.64
N THR A 220 -16.07 -8.83 16.61
CA THR A 220 -15.11 -8.86 15.50
C THR A 220 -15.78 -9.20 14.16
N GLN A 221 -15.01 -9.29 13.08
CA GLN A 221 -15.39 -9.69 11.73
C GLN A 221 -14.93 -11.12 11.46
N ASN A 222 -15.66 -11.81 10.58
CA ASN A 222 -15.34 -13.17 10.16
C ASN A 222 -15.02 -13.19 8.66
N CYS A 223 -13.99 -13.94 8.25
CA CYS A 223 -13.60 -14.04 6.85
C CYS A 223 -13.01 -15.43 6.52
N VAL A 224 -13.30 -15.92 5.33
CA VAL A 224 -12.57 -17.03 4.72
C VAL A 224 -11.94 -16.51 3.44
N LEU A 225 -10.62 -16.58 3.34
CA LEU A 225 -9.81 -15.97 2.29
C LEU A 225 -9.68 -16.92 1.09
N ALA A 226 -10.81 -17.39 0.57
CA ALA A 226 -10.88 -18.12 -0.70
C ALA A 226 -10.94 -17.14 -1.89
N HIS A 227 -11.04 -17.67 -3.11
CA HIS A 227 -11.37 -16.84 -4.27
C HIS A 227 -12.64 -16.00 -4.05
N VAL A 228 -12.70 -14.78 -4.58
CA VAL A 228 -13.83 -13.86 -4.37
C VAL A 228 -15.18 -14.38 -4.90
N THR A 229 -15.13 -15.34 -5.81
CA THR A 229 -16.32 -16.02 -6.38
C THR A 229 -16.60 -17.39 -5.77
N ALA A 230 -15.79 -17.84 -4.81
CA ALA A 230 -15.98 -19.11 -4.12
C ALA A 230 -17.17 -19.04 -3.14
#